data_AF-A0A833LFW7-F1
#
_entry.id   AF-A0A833LFW7-F1
#
_cell.length_a   1.000
_cell.length_b   1.000
_cell.length_c   1.000
_cell.angle_alpha   90.00
_cell.angle_beta   90.00
_cell.angle_gamma   90.00
#
_symmetry.space_group_name_H-M   'P 1'
#
loop_
_entity.id
_entity.type
_entity.pdbx_description
1 polymer ?
#
loop_
_entity_poly.entity_id
_entity_poly.type
_entity_poly.pdbx_seq_one_letter_code
_entity_poly.pdbx_strand_id
1 'polypeptide(L)'
;MKSPLATILIVLAAALVVWLFVAAWPEWLTAAIGAKKLFVTTIFNGVTVAGLYFLVASGFTLVFGLMRNVNLAHGSLFLFGAYVGFTVADATGTWLLGVAAGFLAAALAGALMQILVFRRMEGDE
;
A
#
# COMPACT_ATOMS: atom_id res chain seq x y z
N MET A 1 6.30 24.72 26.45
CA MET A 1 6.71 25.79 25.51
C MET A 1 7.39 25.14 24.31
N LYS A 2 6.76 25.09 23.12
CA LYS A 2 7.46 24.65 21.90
C LYS A 2 8.62 25.64 21.65
N SER A 3 9.82 25.15 21.39
CA SER A 3 10.98 26.03 21.16
C SER A 3 10.70 26.92 19.94
N PRO A 4 11.04 28.22 19.99
CA PRO A 4 10.78 29.14 18.88
C PRO A 4 11.46 28.68 17.56
N LEU A 5 12.56 27.95 17.68
CA LEU A 5 13.27 27.33 16.56
C LEU A 5 12.44 26.25 15.85
N ALA A 6 11.71 25.41 16.59
CA ALA A 6 10.88 24.37 16.00
C ALA A 6 9.74 24.98 15.15
N THR A 7 9.16 26.08 15.61
CA THR A 7 8.12 26.80 14.85
C THR A 7 8.66 27.37 13.54
N ILE A 8 9.84 28.01 13.58
CA ILE A 8 10.48 28.58 12.38
C ILE A 8 10.79 27.48 11.36
N LEU A 9 11.34 26.35 11.80
CA LEU A 9 11.65 25.21 10.91
C LEU A 9 10.40 24.64 10.24
N ILE A 10 9.30 24.47 10.99
CA ILE A 10 8.04 23.96 10.44
C ILE A 10 7.48 24.93 9.39
N VAL A 11 7.52 26.24 9.67
CA VAL A 11 7.02 27.26 8.73
C VAL A 11 7.86 27.29 7.45
N LEU A 12 9.19 27.22 7.57
CA LEU A 12 10.08 27.15 6.40
C LEU A 12 9.86 25.88 5.59
N ALA A 13 9.71 24.73 6.24
CA ALA A 13 9.39 23.47 5.56
C ALA A 13 8.06 23.55 4.83
N ALA A 14 7.02 24.08 5.47
CA ALA A 14 5.72 24.28 4.83
C ALA A 14 5.79 25.24 3.63
N ALA A 15 6.52 26.36 3.77
CA ALA A 15 6.73 27.30 2.67
C ALA A 15 7.48 26.67 1.48
N LEU A 16 8.51 25.86 1.76
CA LEU A 16 9.24 25.11 0.73
C LEU A 16 8.33 24.11 -0.01
N VAL A 17 7.51 23.38 0.74
CA VAL A 17 6.52 22.45 0.17
C VAL A 17 5.55 23.21 -0.74
N VAL A 18 4.97 24.32 -0.26
CA VAL A 18 4.06 25.16 -1.06
C VAL A 18 4.76 25.66 -2.33
N TRP A 19 6.01 26.12 -2.24
CA TRP A 19 6.78 26.58 -3.39
C TRP A 19 7.01 25.46 -4.42
N LEU A 20 7.37 24.25 -3.97
CA LEU A 20 7.54 23.06 -4.82
C LEU A 20 6.27 22.75 -5.63
N PHE A 21 5.08 22.87 -5.03
CA PHE A 21 3.83 22.52 -5.71
C PHE A 21 3.21 23.68 -6.51
N VAL A 22 3.33 24.93 -6.06
CA VAL A 22 2.57 26.05 -6.62
C VAL A 22 3.42 26.93 -7.54
N ALA A 23 4.65 27.26 -7.16
CA ALA A 23 5.47 28.22 -7.90
C ALA A 23 6.05 27.63 -9.20
N ALA A 24 6.39 28.52 -10.14
CA ALA A 24 7.14 28.14 -11.34
C ALA A 24 8.56 27.73 -10.95
N TRP A 25 9.01 26.60 -11.48
CA TRP A 25 10.33 26.07 -11.16
C TRP A 25 11.40 26.73 -12.02
N PRO A 26 12.53 27.14 -11.42
CA PRO A 26 13.65 27.67 -12.18
C PRO A 26 14.28 26.58 -13.07
N GLU A 27 14.93 26.98 -14.15
CA GLU A 27 15.45 26.06 -15.17
C GLU A 27 16.52 25.09 -14.64
N TRP A 28 17.35 25.52 -13.70
CA TRP A 28 18.33 24.64 -13.07
C TRP A 28 17.67 23.49 -12.31
N LEU A 29 16.50 23.72 -11.72
CA LEU A 29 15.76 22.72 -10.96
C LEU A 29 15.08 21.74 -11.92
N THR A 30 14.46 22.23 -12.99
CA THR A 30 13.86 21.36 -14.00
C THR A 30 14.91 20.51 -14.72
N ALA A 31 16.13 21.04 -14.93
CA ALA A 31 17.24 20.27 -15.47
C ALA A 31 17.75 19.19 -14.50
N ALA A 32 17.78 19.46 -13.20
CA ALA A 32 18.30 18.53 -12.20
C ALA A 32 17.33 17.39 -11.84
N ILE A 33 16.05 17.69 -11.65
CA ILE A 33 15.05 16.73 -11.13
C ILE A 33 13.89 16.46 -12.10
N GLY A 34 13.96 17.01 -13.31
CA GLY A 34 12.95 16.85 -14.35
C GLY A 34 11.78 17.82 -14.26
N ALA A 35 10.84 17.68 -15.19
CA ALA A 35 9.68 18.56 -15.26
C ALA A 35 8.82 18.49 -13.99
N LYS A 36 8.28 19.63 -13.55
CA LYS A 36 7.37 19.72 -12.40
C LYS A 36 6.22 18.71 -12.46
N LYS A 37 5.67 18.46 -13.66
CA LYS A 37 4.63 17.44 -13.89
C LYS A 37 5.11 16.05 -13.48
N LEU A 38 6.31 15.65 -13.89
CA LEU A 38 6.89 14.35 -13.56
C LEU A 38 7.10 14.23 -12.05
N PHE A 39 7.66 15.25 -11.41
CA PHE A 39 7.83 15.27 -9.95
C PHE A 39 6.51 15.02 -9.22
N VAL A 40 5.46 15.78 -9.57
CA VAL A 40 4.13 15.64 -8.96
C VAL A 40 3.55 14.23 -9.20
N THR A 41 3.58 13.74 -10.44
CA THR A 41 3.09 12.39 -10.77
C THR A 41 3.87 11.30 -10.01
N THR A 42 5.19 11.41 -9.90
CA THR A 42 6.02 10.45 -9.16
C THR A 42 5.70 10.46 -7.67
N ILE A 43 5.47 11.63 -7.06
CA ILE A 43 5.03 11.73 -5.66
C ILE A 43 3.69 11.03 -5.45
N PHE A 44 2.69 11.31 -6.29
CA PHE A 44 1.38 10.66 -6.17
C PHE A 44 1.47 9.15 -6.40
N ASN A 45 2.23 8.68 -7.40
CA ASN A 45 2.48 7.26 -7.60
C ASN A 45 3.15 6.62 -6.38
N GLY A 46 4.14 7.30 -5.79
CA GLY A 46 4.80 6.86 -4.57
C GLY A 46 3.83 6.73 -3.39
N VAL A 47 2.94 7.71 -3.20
CA VAL A 47 1.88 7.66 -2.17
C VAL A 47 0.90 6.54 -2.44
N THR A 48 0.49 6.31 -3.69
CA THR A 48 -0.40 5.19 -4.06
C THR A 48 0.24 3.85 -3.70
N VAL A 49 1.51 3.63 -4.05
CA VAL A 49 2.23 2.39 -3.73
C VAL A 49 2.47 2.25 -2.23
N ALA A 50 2.84 3.33 -1.54
CA ALA A 50 3.01 3.33 -0.09
C ALA A 50 1.68 3.03 0.64
N GLY A 51 0.56 3.56 0.14
CA GLY A 51 -0.78 3.26 0.65
C GLY A 51 -1.14 1.80 0.46
N LEU A 52 -0.81 1.20 -0.68
CA LEU A 52 -0.99 -0.23 -0.91
C LEU A 52 -0.16 -1.07 0.07
N TYR A 53 1.13 -0.76 0.26
CA TYR A 53 1.97 -1.46 1.23
C TYR A 53 1.49 -1.28 2.67
N PHE A 54 1.03 -0.09 3.02
CA PHE A 54 0.43 0.18 4.33
C PHE A 54 -0.84 -0.65 4.56
N LEU A 55 -1.74 -0.73 3.57
CA LEU A 55 -2.94 -1.55 3.66
C LEU A 55 -2.59 -3.04 3.87
N VAL A 56 -1.62 -3.56 3.14
CA VAL A 56 -1.14 -4.94 3.31
C VAL A 56 -0.56 -5.16 4.71
N ALA A 57 0.35 -4.29 5.16
CA ALA A 57 0.99 -4.41 6.47
C ALA A 57 0.01 -4.26 7.65
N SER A 58 -0.94 -3.34 7.54
CA SER A 58 -2.00 -3.16 8.55
C SER A 58 -2.95 -4.35 8.60
N GLY A 59 -3.27 -4.98 7.46
CA GLY A 59 -4.05 -6.21 7.39
C GLY A 59 -3.37 -7.37 8.12
N PHE A 60 -2.07 -7.58 7.90
CA PHE A 60 -1.27 -8.54 8.66
C PHE A 60 -1.32 -8.28 10.17
N THR A 61 -1.13 -7.01 10.56
CA THR A 61 -1.17 -6.59 11.97
C THR A 61 -2.52 -6.88 12.62
N LEU A 62 -3.63 -6.63 11.92
CA LEU A 62 -4.98 -6.86 12.43
C LEU A 62 -5.27 -8.35 12.61
N VAL A 63 -4.91 -9.18 11.64
CA VAL A 63 -5.08 -10.65 11.73
C VAL A 63 -4.28 -11.23 12.89
N PHE A 64 -3.03 -10.79 13.04
CA PHE A 64 -2.17 -11.22 14.14
C PHE A 64 -2.68 -10.76 15.51
N GLY A 65 -3.15 -9.52 15.59
CA GLY A 65 -3.72 -8.96 16.82
C GLY A 65 -4.93 -9.75 17.33
N LEU A 66 -5.72 -10.32 16.43
CA LEU A 66 -6.89 -11.14 16.77
C LEU A 66 -6.54 -12.60 17.04
N MET A 67 -5.75 -13.24 16.18
CA MET A 67 -5.50 -14.69 16.21
C MET A 67 -4.35 -15.10 17.13
N ARG A 68 -3.46 -14.17 17.52
CA ARG A 68 -2.26 -14.41 18.35
C ARG A 68 -1.29 -15.48 17.80
N ASN A 69 -1.44 -15.88 16.53
CA ASN A 69 -0.56 -16.83 15.85
C ASN A 69 0.07 -16.19 14.59
N VAL A 70 1.33 -16.54 14.33
CA VAL A 70 2.11 -16.02 13.22
C VAL A 70 1.84 -16.79 11.93
N ASN A 71 0.97 -16.27 11.07
CA ASN A 71 0.71 -16.86 9.76
C ASN A 71 1.78 -16.46 8.73
N LEU A 72 2.76 -17.34 8.50
CA LEU A 72 3.82 -17.16 7.49
C LEU A 72 3.31 -17.23 6.04
N ALA A 73 2.13 -17.81 5.81
CA ALA A 73 1.50 -17.89 4.49
C ALA A 73 0.81 -16.58 4.06
N HIS A 74 0.80 -15.54 4.90
CA HIS A 74 0.14 -14.28 4.57
C HIS A 74 0.69 -13.65 3.28
N GLY A 75 2.02 -13.67 3.09
CA GLY A 75 2.66 -13.14 1.88
C GLY A 75 2.30 -13.93 0.62
N SER A 76 2.20 -15.26 0.72
CA SER A 76 1.83 -16.11 -0.42
C SER A 76 0.34 -15.98 -0.78
N LEU A 77 -0.55 -15.85 0.22
CA LEU A 77 -1.96 -15.54 -0.01
C LEU A 77 -2.18 -14.19 -0.69
N PHE A 78 -1.45 -13.16 -0.27
CA PHE A 78 -1.47 -11.86 -0.91
C PHE A 78 -1.04 -11.97 -2.39
N LEU A 79 0.08 -12.63 -2.65
CA LEU A 79 0.60 -12.78 -4.01
C LEU A 79 -0.36 -13.60 -4.89
N PHE A 80 -0.98 -14.64 -4.33
CA PHE A 80 -1.98 -15.45 -5.03
C PHE A 80 -3.19 -14.61 -5.45
N GLY A 81 -3.80 -13.86 -4.53
CA GLY A 81 -4.92 -12.97 -4.84
C GLY A 81 -4.55 -11.88 -5.84
N ALA A 82 -3.35 -11.30 -5.71
CA ALA A 82 -2.84 -10.29 -6.63
C ALA A 82 -2.63 -10.84 -8.05
N TYR A 83 -2.09 -12.05 -8.19
CA TYR A 83 -1.87 -12.68 -9.49
C TYR A 83 -3.20 -13.04 -10.17
N VAL A 84 -4.15 -13.60 -9.43
CA VAL A 84 -5.51 -13.85 -9.94
C VAL A 84 -6.18 -12.55 -10.36
N GLY A 85 -6.14 -11.51 -9.53
CA GLY A 85 -6.73 -10.23 -9.87
C GLY A 85 -6.08 -9.57 -11.09
N PHE A 86 -4.75 -9.65 -11.22
CA PHE A 86 -4.02 -9.17 -12.39
C PHE A 86 -4.44 -9.91 -13.66
N THR A 87 -4.43 -11.25 -13.64
CA THR A 87 -4.81 -12.06 -14.81
C THR A 87 -6.24 -11.80 -15.26
N VAL A 88 -7.19 -11.62 -14.32
CA VAL A 88 -8.57 -11.30 -14.66
C VAL A 88 -8.72 -9.87 -15.17
N ALA A 89 -8.03 -8.90 -14.57
CA ALA A 89 -8.03 -7.52 -15.06
C ALA A 89 -7.47 -7.43 -16.48
N ASP A 90 -6.38 -8.14 -16.76
CA ASP A 90 -5.73 -8.19 -18.07
C ASP A 90 -6.64 -8.87 -19.12
N ALA A 91 -7.24 -10.01 -18.78
CA ALA A 91 -8.13 -10.75 -19.69
C ALA A 91 -9.46 -10.03 -19.98
N THR A 92 -10.01 -9.30 -19.00
CA THR A 92 -11.32 -8.62 -19.14
C THR A 92 -11.20 -7.15 -19.53
N GLY A 93 -10.00 -6.57 -19.48
CA GLY A 93 -9.77 -5.13 -19.57
C GLY A 93 -10.40 -4.32 -18.43
N THR A 94 -10.96 -4.98 -17.41
CA THR A 94 -11.77 -4.33 -16.37
C THR A 94 -11.12 -4.49 -15.01
N TRP A 95 -10.58 -3.39 -14.47
CA TRP A 95 -9.94 -3.36 -13.16
C TRP A 95 -10.86 -3.84 -12.03
N LEU A 96 -12.15 -3.47 -12.04
CA LEU A 96 -13.11 -3.89 -11.01
C LEU A 96 -13.29 -5.42 -10.94
N LEU A 97 -13.32 -6.09 -12.11
CA LEU A 97 -13.44 -7.54 -12.16
C LEU A 97 -12.18 -8.21 -11.63
N GLY A 98 -11.00 -7.66 -11.91
CA GLY A 98 -9.75 -8.10 -11.31
C GLY A 98 -9.75 -7.98 -9.78
N VAL A 99 -10.18 -6.85 -9.24
CA VAL A 99 -10.29 -6.66 -7.78
C VAL A 99 -11.25 -7.67 -7.16
N ALA A 100 -12.43 -7.85 -7.74
CA ALA A 100 -13.41 -8.81 -7.24
C ALA A 100 -12.88 -10.24 -7.29
N ALA A 101 -12.26 -10.65 -8.40
CA ALA A 101 -11.69 -11.99 -8.56
C ALA A 101 -10.54 -12.25 -7.58
N GLY A 102 -9.60 -11.30 -7.44
CA GLY A 102 -8.49 -11.41 -6.49
C GLY A 102 -8.96 -11.51 -5.04
N PHE A 103 -9.96 -10.71 -4.66
CA PHE A 103 -10.58 -10.76 -3.34
C PHE A 103 -11.24 -12.12 -3.07
N LEU A 104 -12.07 -12.59 -4.00
CA LEU A 104 -12.75 -13.88 -3.87
C LEU A 104 -11.76 -15.04 -3.83
N ALA A 105 -10.72 -15.01 -4.65
CA ALA A 105 -9.67 -16.04 -4.65
C ALA A 105 -8.92 -16.08 -3.31
N ALA A 106 -8.51 -14.93 -2.77
CA ALA A 106 -7.86 -14.84 -1.47
C ALA A 106 -8.79 -15.30 -0.33
N ALA A 107 -10.08 -14.93 -0.37
CA ALA A 107 -11.07 -15.35 0.61
C ALA A 107 -11.29 -16.87 0.59
N LEU A 108 -11.42 -17.46 -0.60
CA LEU A 108 -11.55 -18.91 -0.78
C LEU A 108 -10.30 -19.64 -0.29
N ALA A 109 -9.10 -19.18 -0.65
CA ALA A 109 -7.85 -19.77 -0.18
C ALA A 109 -7.72 -19.69 1.35
N GLY A 110 -8.08 -18.55 1.95
CA GLY A 110 -8.12 -18.39 3.40
C GLY A 110 -9.12 -19.33 4.08
N ALA A 111 -10.33 -19.46 3.54
CA ALA A 111 -11.34 -20.38 4.05
C ALA A 111 -10.88 -21.85 3.95
N LEU A 112 -10.26 -22.24 2.84
CA LEU A 112 -9.68 -23.56 2.68
C LEU A 112 -8.58 -23.83 3.71
N MET A 113 -7.67 -22.88 3.96
CA MET A 113 -6.67 -23.04 5.02
C MET A 113 -7.30 -23.14 6.41
N GLN A 114 -8.34 -22.37 6.70
CA GLN A 114 -9.06 -22.49 7.97
C GLN A 114 -9.63 -23.90 8.16
N ILE A 115 -10.28 -24.45 7.14
CA ILE A 115 -10.95 -25.75 7.23
C ILE A 115 -9.95 -26.91 7.26
N LEU A 116 -8.92 -26.86 6.41
CA LEU A 116 -7.99 -27.96 6.19
C LEU A 116 -6.82 -27.97 7.18
N VAL A 117 -6.35 -26.80 7.61
CA VAL A 117 -5.16 -26.66 8.45
C VAL A 117 -5.55 -26.24 9.85
N PHE A 118 -6.09 -25.03 10.02
CA PHE A 118 -6.25 -24.45 11.36
C PHE A 118 -7.25 -25.22 12.22
N ARG A 119 -8.40 -25.62 11.66
CA ARG A 119 -9.40 -26.43 12.38
C ARG A 119 -8.86 -27.80 12.82
N ARG A 120 -7.85 -28.35 12.14
CA ARG A 120 -7.27 -29.65 12.51
C ARG A 120 -6.26 -29.53 13.64
N MET A 121 -5.62 -28.37 13.76
CA MET A 121 -4.64 -28.04 14.81
C MET A 121 -5.31 -27.62 16.12
N GLU A 122 -6.51 -27.05 16.06
CA GLU A 122 -7.32 -26.71 17.25
C GLU A 122 -7.77 -27.96 18.06
N GLY A 123 -7.69 -29.16 17.47
CA GLY A 123 -8.08 -30.42 18.12
C GLY A 123 -6.96 -31.14 18.89
N ASP A 124 -5.75 -30.57 18.96
CA ASP A 124 -4.59 -31.14 19.66
C ASP A 124 -4.29 -30.43 21.00
N GLU A 125 -5.33 -29.88 21.66
CA GLU A 125 -5.29 -29.45 23.08
C GLU A 125 -6.04 -30.43 23.99
#